data_AF-A0A353E0H1-F1
#
_entry.id   AF-A0A353E0H1-F1
#
_cell.length_a   1.000
_cell.length_b   1.000
_cell.length_c   1.000
_cell.angle_alpha   90.00
_cell.angle_beta   90.00
_cell.angle_gamma   90.00
#
_symmetry.space_group_name_H-M   'P 1'
#
loop_
_entity.id
_entity.type
_entity.pdbx_description
1 polymer ?
#
loop_
_entity_poly.entity_id
_entity_poly.type
_entity_poly.pdbx_seq_one_letter_code
_entity_poly.pdbx_strand_id
1 'polypeptide(L)'
;MSHPFVASCIRSCCCLLVAIVSMSWLEAQENSPENKPQVLIQTSHGEIQLELWPKAAPKTVAHFIDLAEGRKAFTDSKTGEKVTRPFYDGLIFHRIIKDFMIQGGCPLGNGSGGPGFNLQDEINASGLGLDTLKALDLENNRLPHPWLLIRTQQDFQRTLLSPLLKKMGVENEAAFKERLEEIQAAADALSLMQVYENLGYVFDSTLKAEKPLRGVIAMANAGPNTNGSQ
;
A
#
# COMPACT_ATOMS: atom_id res chain seq x y z
N MET A 1 -26.89 -63.86 50.50
CA MET A 1 -25.69 -63.89 49.63
C MET A 1 -25.70 -62.64 48.76
N SER A 2 -24.54 -61.98 48.66
CA SER A 2 -24.19 -60.81 47.82
C SER A 2 -24.99 -59.49 47.96
N HIS A 3 -24.41 -58.58 48.75
CA HIS A 3 -24.42 -57.11 48.59
C HIS A 3 -23.62 -56.65 47.33
N PRO A 4 -23.41 -55.35 47.02
CA PRO A 4 -24.31 -54.16 46.94
C PRO A 4 -23.97 -53.27 45.69
N PHE A 5 -24.56 -52.08 45.51
CA PHE A 5 -23.90 -50.77 45.20
C PHE A 5 -24.94 -49.72 44.73
N VAL A 6 -25.30 -48.73 45.57
CA VAL A 6 -24.82 -47.32 45.60
C VAL A 6 -25.07 -46.53 44.30
N ALA A 7 -26.01 -45.57 44.37
CA ALA A 7 -26.15 -44.47 43.42
C ALA A 7 -25.60 -43.18 44.06
N SER A 8 -24.73 -42.47 43.35
CA SER A 8 -24.04 -41.25 43.78
C SER A 8 -24.34 -40.07 42.86
N CYS A 9 -24.68 -38.94 43.50
CA CYS A 9 -24.56 -37.52 43.17
C CYS A 9 -24.17 -37.05 41.75
N ILE A 10 -25.14 -36.38 41.10
CA ILE A 10 -25.23 -34.95 40.71
C ILE A 10 -23.94 -34.15 40.33
N ARG A 11 -24.00 -33.63 39.09
CA ARG A 11 -23.50 -32.35 38.49
C ARG A 11 -22.04 -31.91 38.74
N SER A 12 -21.31 -31.74 37.64
CA SER A 12 -20.79 -30.46 37.12
C SER A 12 -19.59 -30.71 36.20
N CYS A 13 -19.76 -30.68 34.86
CA CYS A 13 -18.59 -30.70 33.94
C CYS A 13 -18.87 -30.34 32.45
N CYS A 14 -19.94 -29.61 32.11
CA CYS A 14 -20.30 -29.41 30.68
C CYS A 14 -19.82 -28.10 30.01
N CYS A 15 -19.15 -27.18 30.72
CA CYS A 15 -18.82 -25.87 30.13
C CYS A 15 -17.36 -25.68 29.67
N LEU A 16 -16.44 -26.60 29.94
CA LEU A 16 -15.02 -26.42 29.56
C LEU A 16 -14.64 -26.98 28.18
N LEU A 17 -15.38 -27.96 27.66
CA LEU A 17 -15.02 -28.66 26.42
C LEU A 17 -15.35 -27.89 25.13
N VAL A 18 -16.32 -26.97 25.17
CA VAL A 18 -16.71 -26.19 23.97
C VAL A 18 -15.70 -25.07 23.67
N ALA A 19 -15.08 -24.47 24.69
CA ALA A 19 -14.15 -23.35 24.53
C ALA A 19 -12.79 -23.78 23.92
N ILE A 20 -12.29 -24.97 24.28
CA ILE A 20 -10.99 -25.48 23.81
C ILE A 20 -11.07 -25.87 22.33
N VAL A 21 -12.21 -26.43 21.91
CA VAL A 21 -12.46 -26.75 20.50
C VAL A 21 -12.58 -25.44 19.70
N SER A 22 -13.31 -24.42 20.18
CA SER A 22 -13.40 -23.16 19.42
C SER A 22 -12.06 -22.44 19.19
N MET A 23 -11.08 -22.55 20.10
CA MET A 23 -9.75 -21.93 19.93
C MET A 23 -8.90 -22.68 18.90
N SER A 24 -8.87 -24.01 18.96
CA SER A 24 -8.11 -24.85 18.01
C SER A 24 -8.62 -24.77 16.56
N TRP A 25 -9.92 -24.54 16.36
CA TRP A 25 -10.51 -24.35 15.03
C TRP A 25 -10.32 -22.92 14.50
N LEU A 26 -10.15 -21.92 15.38
CA LEU A 26 -9.80 -20.56 14.98
C LEU A 26 -8.35 -20.49 14.47
N GLU A 27 -7.42 -21.10 15.19
CA GLU A 27 -5.99 -21.15 14.79
C GLU A 27 -5.78 -21.95 13.49
N ALA A 28 -6.59 -22.98 13.24
CA ALA A 28 -6.52 -23.78 12.02
C ALA A 28 -7.05 -23.05 10.77
N GLN A 29 -7.99 -22.09 10.92
CA GLN A 29 -8.43 -21.25 9.80
C GLN A 29 -7.39 -20.20 9.38
N GLU A 30 -6.46 -19.84 10.25
CA GLU A 30 -5.41 -18.86 9.95
C GLU A 30 -4.22 -19.46 9.18
N ASN A 31 -4.07 -20.80 9.22
CA ASN A 31 -2.93 -21.55 8.66
C ASN A 31 -3.24 -22.39 7.41
N SER A 32 -4.36 -22.15 6.71
CA SER A 32 -4.57 -22.72 5.38
C SER A 32 -3.55 -22.14 4.39
N PRO A 33 -2.93 -22.93 3.48
CA PRO A 33 -2.11 -22.36 2.41
C PRO A 33 -2.94 -21.34 1.65
N GLU A 34 -2.56 -20.08 1.82
CA GLU A 34 -3.29 -18.93 1.30
C GLU A 34 -3.32 -19.04 -0.22
N ASN A 35 -4.49 -19.30 -0.81
CA ASN A 35 -4.61 -19.43 -2.26
C ASN A 35 -4.51 -18.04 -2.91
N LYS A 36 -3.28 -17.57 -3.06
CA LYS A 36 -2.96 -16.30 -3.69
C LYS A 36 -3.15 -16.42 -5.21
N PRO A 37 -3.88 -15.49 -5.85
CA PRO A 37 -4.10 -15.54 -7.28
C PRO A 37 -2.76 -15.54 -8.03
N GLN A 38 -2.65 -16.43 -9.03
CA GLN A 38 -1.49 -16.50 -9.91
C GLN A 38 -1.86 -15.89 -11.27
N VAL A 39 -0.94 -15.14 -11.85
CA VAL A 39 -1.12 -14.48 -13.16
C VAL A 39 0.07 -14.78 -14.05
N LEU A 40 -0.20 -15.14 -15.29
CA LEU A 40 0.80 -15.30 -16.34
C LEU A 40 0.72 -14.11 -17.29
N ILE A 41 1.77 -13.29 -17.33
CA ILE A 41 1.91 -12.24 -18.35
C ILE A 41 2.73 -12.81 -19.51
N GLN A 42 2.07 -12.95 -20.66
CA GLN A 42 2.74 -13.33 -21.90
C GLN A 42 3.29 -12.09 -22.59
N THR A 43 4.60 -12.06 -22.81
CA THR A 43 5.28 -10.96 -23.50
C THR A 43 6.00 -11.46 -24.74
N SER A 44 6.40 -10.55 -25.61
CA SER A 44 7.28 -10.87 -26.75
C SER A 44 8.68 -11.36 -26.35
N HIS A 45 9.05 -11.23 -25.07
CA HIS A 45 10.35 -11.63 -24.52
C HIS A 45 10.25 -12.84 -23.57
N GLY A 46 9.10 -13.51 -23.55
CA GLY A 46 8.83 -14.66 -22.69
C GLY A 46 7.75 -14.39 -21.65
N GLU A 47 7.58 -15.38 -20.76
CA GLU A 47 6.53 -15.40 -19.76
C GLU A 47 7.02 -14.84 -18.42
N ILE A 48 6.13 -14.13 -17.73
CA ILE A 48 6.33 -13.66 -16.36
C ILE A 48 5.20 -14.23 -15.50
N GLN A 49 5.55 -15.04 -14.52
CA GLN A 49 4.60 -15.58 -13.54
C GLN A 49 4.59 -14.70 -12.30
N LEU A 50 3.40 -14.31 -11.86
CA LEU A 50 3.16 -13.44 -10.72
C LEU A 50 2.24 -14.13 -9.72
N GLU A 51 2.55 -13.94 -8.44
CA GLU A 51 1.66 -14.21 -7.33
C GLU A 51 1.13 -12.86 -6.79
N LEU A 52 -0.19 -12.73 -6.63
CA LEU A 52 -0.82 -11.50 -6.14
C LEU A 52 -1.08 -11.57 -4.62
N TRP A 53 -1.00 -10.42 -3.94
CA TRP A 53 -1.09 -10.32 -2.47
C TRP A 53 -2.37 -9.60 -1.99
N PRO A 54 -3.53 -10.29 -1.98
CA PRO A 54 -4.81 -9.65 -1.65
C PRO A 54 -4.90 -9.15 -0.20
N LYS A 55 -4.13 -9.68 0.75
CA LYS A 55 -4.08 -9.13 2.11
C LYS A 55 -3.30 -7.82 2.22
N ALA A 56 -2.40 -7.55 1.28
CA ALA A 56 -1.61 -6.32 1.25
C ALA A 56 -2.33 -5.21 0.48
N ALA A 57 -2.98 -5.55 -0.64
CA ALA A 57 -3.67 -4.58 -1.50
C ALA A 57 -4.95 -5.19 -2.13
N PRO A 58 -6.02 -5.43 -1.34
CA PRO A 58 -7.20 -6.19 -1.77
C PRO A 58 -7.92 -5.56 -2.97
N LYS A 59 -8.13 -4.24 -2.97
CA LYS A 59 -8.84 -3.54 -4.06
C LYS A 59 -7.98 -3.51 -5.31
N THR A 60 -6.68 -3.27 -5.16
CA THR A 60 -5.71 -3.25 -6.25
C THR A 60 -5.65 -4.60 -6.95
N VAL A 61 -5.52 -5.69 -6.18
CA VAL A 61 -5.52 -7.06 -6.72
C VAL A 61 -6.83 -7.38 -7.43
N ALA A 62 -7.98 -7.06 -6.82
CA ALA A 62 -9.29 -7.29 -7.45
C ALA A 62 -9.44 -6.51 -8.76
N HIS A 63 -9.07 -5.23 -8.78
CA HIS A 63 -9.13 -4.38 -9.96
C HIS A 63 -8.19 -4.84 -11.06
N PHE A 64 -6.96 -5.25 -10.71
CA PHE A 64 -5.99 -5.78 -11.66
C PHE A 64 -6.54 -7.02 -12.37
N ILE A 65 -7.08 -7.98 -11.60
CA ILE A 65 -7.68 -9.20 -12.15
C ILE A 65 -8.90 -8.86 -13.02
N ASP A 66 -9.81 -7.99 -12.56
CA ASP A 66 -10.99 -7.65 -13.35
C ASP A 66 -10.67 -6.93 -14.65
N LEU A 67 -9.62 -6.12 -14.69
CA LEU A 67 -9.13 -5.49 -15.91
C LEU A 67 -8.44 -6.50 -16.82
N ALA A 68 -7.62 -7.39 -16.27
CA ALA A 68 -6.94 -8.44 -17.04
C ALA A 68 -7.94 -9.40 -17.70
N GLU A 69 -8.98 -9.82 -16.98
CA GLU A 69 -10.03 -10.71 -17.51
C GLU A 69 -11.09 -9.98 -18.34
N GLY A 70 -11.06 -8.65 -18.37
CA GLY A 70 -12.07 -7.84 -19.07
C GLY A 70 -13.45 -7.89 -18.43
N ARG A 71 -13.53 -8.09 -17.11
CA ARG A 71 -14.78 -8.03 -16.32
C ARG A 71 -15.16 -6.60 -15.95
N LYS A 72 -14.20 -5.67 -15.94
CA LYS A 72 -14.39 -4.26 -15.56
C LYS A 72 -14.41 -3.35 -16.78
N ALA A 73 -15.47 -2.54 -16.89
CA ALA A 73 -15.55 -1.50 -17.91
C ALA A 73 -14.50 -0.40 -17.66
N PHE A 74 -13.81 0.01 -18.72
CA PHE A 74 -12.84 1.11 -18.70
C PHE A 74 -13.11 2.09 -19.85
N THR A 75 -12.54 3.29 -19.77
CA THR A 75 -12.63 4.28 -20.86
C THR A 75 -11.54 4.02 -21.88
N ASP A 76 -11.91 3.70 -23.12
CA ASP A 76 -10.94 3.49 -24.20
C ASP A 76 -10.23 4.80 -24.52
N SER A 77 -8.90 4.79 -24.47
CA SER A 77 -8.11 6.02 -24.66
C SER A 77 -8.13 6.56 -26.10
N LYS A 78 -8.60 5.79 -27.08
CA LYS A 78 -8.71 6.22 -28.49
C LYS A 78 -10.09 6.78 -28.80
N THR A 79 -11.15 6.15 -28.29
CA THR A 79 -12.54 6.56 -28.61
C THR A 79 -13.20 7.39 -27.53
N GLY A 80 -12.73 7.31 -26.28
CA GLY A 80 -13.38 7.93 -25.12
C GLY A 80 -14.63 7.18 -24.62
N GLU A 81 -14.96 6.04 -25.22
CA GLU A 81 -16.15 5.26 -24.85
C GLU A 81 -15.85 4.25 -23.74
N LYS A 82 -16.89 3.86 -23.00
CA LYS A 82 -16.80 2.76 -22.03
C LYS A 82 -16.81 1.43 -22.77
N VAL A 83 -15.76 0.62 -22.59
CA VAL A 83 -15.62 -0.70 -23.20
C VAL A 83 -15.30 -1.75 -22.13
N THR A 84 -15.63 -3.01 -22.41
CA THR A 84 -15.40 -4.16 -21.51
C THR A 84 -14.73 -5.27 -22.31
N ARG A 85 -13.42 -5.43 -22.09
CA ARG A 85 -12.52 -6.42 -22.74
C ARG A 85 -11.23 -6.54 -21.92
N PRO A 86 -10.38 -7.57 -22.12
CA PRO A 86 -9.06 -7.63 -21.50
C PRO A 86 -8.28 -6.32 -21.74
N PHE A 87 -7.94 -5.63 -20.66
CA PHE A 87 -7.38 -4.27 -20.72
C PHE A 87 -5.89 -4.27 -21.10
N TYR A 88 -5.13 -5.25 -20.61
CA TYR A 88 -3.66 -5.27 -20.74
C TYR A 88 -3.16 -5.87 -22.06
N ASP A 89 -4.04 -6.49 -22.85
CA ASP A 89 -3.67 -7.15 -24.10
C ASP A 89 -3.15 -6.13 -25.13
N GLY A 90 -1.95 -6.40 -25.65
CA GLY A 90 -1.28 -5.55 -26.64
C GLY A 90 -0.63 -4.28 -26.08
N LEU A 91 -0.64 -4.09 -24.75
CA LEU A 91 0.08 -3.00 -24.11
C LEU A 91 1.60 -3.28 -24.06
N ILE A 92 2.39 -2.20 -23.95
CA ILE A 92 3.85 -2.26 -23.94
C ILE A 92 4.43 -1.87 -22.57
N PHE A 93 5.64 -2.37 -22.29
CA PHE A 93 6.50 -1.78 -21.28
C PHE A 93 7.16 -0.53 -21.84
N HIS A 94 6.57 0.64 -21.56
CA HIS A 94 6.98 1.91 -22.16
C HIS A 94 8.14 2.59 -21.43
N ARG A 95 8.46 2.15 -20.21
CA ARG A 95 9.57 2.69 -19.42
C ARG A 95 10.37 1.55 -18.80
N ILE A 96 11.65 1.49 -19.13
CA ILE A 96 12.58 0.45 -18.70
C ILE A 96 13.80 1.16 -18.13
N ILE A 97 14.05 1.00 -16.83
CA ILE A 97 15.22 1.56 -16.15
C ILE A 97 16.04 0.41 -15.60
N LYS A 98 17.25 0.26 -16.13
CA LYS A 98 18.21 -0.76 -15.71
C LYS A 98 18.45 -0.65 -14.20
N ASP A 99 18.46 -1.79 -13.53
CA ASP A 99 18.69 -1.92 -12.08
C ASP A 99 17.63 -1.23 -11.20
N PHE A 100 16.46 -0.92 -11.77
CA PHE A 100 15.34 -0.36 -11.04
C PHE A 100 14.02 -1.07 -11.35
N MET A 101 13.38 -0.79 -12.49
CA MET A 101 12.04 -1.31 -12.79
C MET A 101 11.69 -1.27 -14.29
N ILE A 102 10.65 -2.03 -14.65
CA ILE A 102 9.92 -1.92 -15.92
C ILE A 102 8.47 -1.49 -15.61
N GLN A 103 7.92 -0.57 -16.40
CA GLN A 103 6.57 -0.02 -16.20
C GLN A 103 5.72 -0.24 -17.46
N GLY A 104 4.48 -0.70 -17.27
CA GLY A 104 3.54 -1.14 -18.31
C GLY A 104 2.21 -0.40 -18.25
N GLY A 105 1.11 -1.10 -18.57
CA GLY A 105 -0.28 -0.68 -18.26
C GLY A 105 -0.83 0.60 -18.92
N CYS A 106 -0.03 1.35 -19.66
CA CYS A 106 -0.46 2.58 -20.34
C CYS A 106 -1.02 2.29 -21.75
N PRO A 107 -2.33 2.48 -22.02
CA PRO A 107 -2.94 2.28 -23.34
C PRO A 107 -2.40 3.20 -24.44
N LEU A 108 -1.83 4.35 -24.07
CA LEU A 108 -1.16 5.28 -24.98
C LEU A 108 0.34 4.98 -25.18
N GLY A 109 0.92 4.04 -24.42
CA GLY A 109 2.33 3.68 -24.51
C GLY A 109 3.33 4.79 -24.11
N ASN A 110 2.90 5.87 -23.46
CA ASN A 110 3.74 7.02 -23.09
C ASN A 110 3.69 7.38 -21.59
N GLY A 111 2.98 6.59 -20.77
CA GLY A 111 2.83 6.80 -19.33
C GLY A 111 1.76 7.80 -18.90
N SER A 112 0.97 8.39 -19.82
CA SER A 112 -0.10 9.33 -19.45
C SER A 112 -1.52 8.75 -19.54
N GLY A 113 -1.68 7.56 -20.10
CA GLY A 113 -2.96 6.87 -20.25
C GLY A 113 -3.31 5.96 -19.07
N GLY A 114 -4.58 5.58 -18.97
CA GLY A 114 -5.09 4.63 -17.98
C GLY A 114 -6.53 4.23 -18.27
N PRO A 115 -7.18 3.46 -17.37
CA PRO A 115 -8.53 2.93 -17.59
C PRO A 115 -9.65 3.97 -17.41
N GLY A 116 -9.31 5.25 -17.22
CA GLY A 116 -10.26 6.35 -17.02
C GLY A 116 -10.76 6.51 -15.59
N PHE A 117 -10.09 5.91 -14.60
CA PHE A 117 -10.33 6.10 -13.17
C PHE A 117 -9.04 5.86 -12.37
N ASN A 118 -9.00 6.38 -11.15
CA ASN A 118 -7.91 6.19 -10.20
C ASN A 118 -8.32 5.23 -9.07
N LEU A 119 -7.33 4.60 -8.47
CA LEU A 119 -7.45 3.78 -7.27
C LEU A 119 -6.81 4.51 -6.09
N GLN A 120 -7.36 4.25 -4.91
CA GLN A 120 -6.79 4.70 -3.66
C GLN A 120 -5.48 3.94 -3.37
N ASP A 121 -4.59 4.55 -2.60
CA ASP A 121 -3.41 3.86 -2.09
C ASP A 121 -3.81 2.79 -1.07
N GLU A 122 -3.19 1.61 -1.16
CA GLU A 122 -3.34 0.52 -0.20
C GLU A 122 -1.98 0.21 0.41
N ILE A 123 -1.60 1.00 1.42
CA ILE A 123 -0.25 0.97 2.00
C ILE A 123 -0.35 0.97 3.53
N ASN A 124 0.30 -0.01 4.17
CA ASN A 124 0.55 -0.02 5.60
C ASN A 124 1.92 0.62 5.92
N ALA A 125 1.94 1.93 6.14
CA ALA A 125 3.19 2.67 6.38
C ALA A 125 3.88 2.30 7.70
N SER A 126 3.13 2.08 8.78
CA SER A 126 3.70 1.71 10.09
C SER A 126 4.27 0.30 10.07
N GLY A 127 3.61 -0.66 9.41
CA GLY A 127 4.16 -2.00 9.20
C GLY A 127 5.40 -2.01 8.31
N LEU A 128 5.62 -0.95 7.52
CA LEU A 128 6.86 -0.70 6.77
C LEU A 128 7.89 0.13 7.57
N GLY A 129 7.55 0.58 8.78
CA GLY A 129 8.41 1.32 9.70
C GLY A 129 8.51 2.83 9.45
N LEU A 130 7.70 3.39 8.54
CA LEU A 130 7.79 4.80 8.16
C LEU A 130 7.39 5.76 9.29
N ASP A 131 6.64 5.28 10.27
CA ASP A 131 6.28 5.98 11.50
C ASP A 131 7.48 6.19 12.44
N THR A 132 8.46 5.29 12.39
CA THR A 132 9.67 5.35 13.23
C THR A 132 10.84 6.05 12.55
N LEU A 133 10.94 5.95 11.21
CA LEU A 133 12.02 6.58 10.45
C LEU A 133 11.86 8.10 10.42
N LYS A 134 12.92 8.83 10.80
CA LYS A 134 12.92 10.30 10.76
C LYS A 134 13.03 10.83 9.34
N ALA A 135 12.37 11.96 9.10
CA ALA A 135 12.45 12.68 7.84
C ALA A 135 13.80 13.38 7.64
N LEU A 136 14.43 13.80 8.75
CA LEU A 136 15.73 14.48 8.78
C LEU A 136 16.71 13.69 9.65
N ASP A 137 17.94 13.55 9.16
CA ASP A 137 19.05 12.99 9.92
C ASP A 137 19.68 14.08 10.79
N LEU A 138 19.30 14.11 12.07
CA LEU A 138 19.74 15.15 13.00
C LEU A 138 21.24 15.08 13.32
N GLU A 139 21.86 13.92 13.16
CA GLU A 139 23.29 13.71 13.42
C GLU A 139 24.13 14.15 12.22
N ASN A 140 23.60 13.99 11.00
CA ASN A 140 24.28 14.35 9.76
C ASN A 140 23.69 15.62 9.15
N ASN A 141 23.84 16.75 9.86
CA ASN A 141 23.52 18.09 9.37
C ASN A 141 22.06 18.24 8.83
N ARG A 142 21.10 17.53 9.43
CA ARG A 142 19.68 17.53 9.02
C ARG A 142 19.48 17.15 7.55
N LEU A 143 20.31 16.23 7.04
CA LEU A 143 20.12 15.73 5.68
C LEU A 143 18.75 15.03 5.57
N PRO A 144 17.95 15.34 4.54
CA PRO A 144 16.69 14.66 4.34
C PRO A 144 16.88 13.17 4.06
N HIS A 145 15.98 12.35 4.58
CA HIS A 145 15.99 10.92 4.34
C HIS A 145 15.90 10.61 2.83
N PRO A 146 16.71 9.68 2.28
CA PRO A 146 16.80 9.45 0.84
C PRO A 146 15.48 9.16 0.12
N TRP A 147 14.52 8.54 0.81
CA TRP A 147 13.20 8.21 0.25
C TRP A 147 12.32 9.43 -0.02
N LEU A 148 12.61 10.58 0.58
CA LEU A 148 11.92 11.83 0.24
C LEU A 148 12.36 12.38 -1.12
N LEU A 149 13.45 11.86 -1.70
CA LEU A 149 14.00 12.27 -3.00
C LEU A 149 14.25 13.79 -3.10
N ILE A 150 14.52 14.44 -1.97
CA ILE A 150 14.84 15.87 -1.92
C ILE A 150 16.27 16.07 -2.43
N ARG A 151 16.40 16.71 -3.59
CA ARG A 151 17.70 16.97 -4.24
C ARG A 151 18.04 18.45 -4.31
N THR A 152 17.04 19.31 -4.18
CA THR A 152 17.17 20.76 -4.28
C THR A 152 16.47 21.45 -3.11
N GLN A 153 16.78 22.74 -2.90
CA GLN A 153 16.04 23.56 -1.94
C GLN A 153 14.56 23.66 -2.30
N GLN A 154 14.22 23.69 -3.59
CA GLN A 154 12.84 23.70 -4.04
C GLN A 154 12.11 22.40 -3.68
N ASP A 155 12.76 21.25 -3.80
CA ASP A 155 12.19 19.97 -3.35
C ASP A 155 11.96 19.97 -1.84
N PHE A 156 12.92 20.49 -1.06
CA PHE A 156 12.78 20.61 0.39
C PHE A 156 11.57 21.47 0.77
N GLN A 157 11.43 22.63 0.13
CA GLN A 157 10.29 23.52 0.33
C GLN A 157 8.98 22.81 0.01
N ARG A 158 8.85 22.23 -1.19
CA ARG A 158 7.61 21.58 -1.65
C ARG A 158 7.24 20.34 -0.83
N THR A 159 8.22 19.53 -0.47
CA THR A 159 8.00 18.18 0.08
C THR A 159 7.85 18.19 1.59
N LEU A 160 8.62 19.04 2.28
CA LEU A 160 8.70 19.04 3.73
C LEU A 160 8.17 20.34 4.34
N LEU A 161 8.75 21.49 3.96
CA LEU A 161 8.49 22.73 4.68
C LEU A 161 7.09 23.30 4.40
N SER A 162 6.68 23.50 3.15
CA SER A 162 5.37 24.08 2.83
C SER A 162 4.20 23.25 3.39
N PRO A 163 4.19 21.90 3.27
CA PRO A 163 3.15 21.08 3.91
C PRO A 163 3.14 21.19 5.44
N LEU A 164 4.33 21.23 6.07
CA LEU A 164 4.45 21.43 7.51
C LEU A 164 3.90 22.79 7.95
N LEU A 165 4.30 23.88 7.29
CA LEU A 165 3.84 25.24 7.58
C LEU A 165 2.32 25.35 7.46
N LYS A 166 1.75 24.77 6.40
CA LYS A 166 0.29 24.69 6.21
C LYS A 166 -0.39 23.98 7.37
N LYS A 167 0.16 22.84 7.83
CA LYS A 167 -0.38 22.09 8.98
C LYS A 167 -0.26 22.87 10.30
N MET A 168 0.79 23.68 10.44
CA MET A 168 1.01 24.56 11.59
C MET A 168 0.23 25.89 11.52
N GLY A 169 -0.51 26.14 10.44
CA GLY A 169 -1.23 27.41 10.22
C GLY A 169 -0.32 28.62 10.03
N VAL A 170 0.90 28.42 9.54
CA VAL A 170 1.86 29.50 9.27
C VAL A 170 1.68 29.96 7.83
N GLU A 171 1.01 31.10 7.63
CA GLU A 171 0.59 31.57 6.30
C GLU A 171 1.41 32.75 5.77
N ASN A 172 2.21 33.41 6.62
CA ASN A 172 2.95 34.61 6.25
C ASN A 172 4.35 34.67 6.90
N GLU A 173 5.18 35.58 6.38
CA GLU A 173 6.58 35.72 6.78
C GLU A 173 6.75 36.16 8.24
N ALA A 174 5.84 36.99 8.77
CA ALA A 174 5.91 37.43 10.16
C ALA A 174 5.70 36.23 11.12
N ALA A 175 4.64 35.46 10.89
CA ALA A 175 4.36 34.24 11.65
C ALA A 175 5.48 33.20 11.51
N PHE A 176 6.09 33.09 10.33
CA PHE A 176 7.25 32.22 10.12
C PHE A 176 8.44 32.64 10.99
N LYS A 177 8.76 33.93 11.03
CA LYS A 177 9.90 34.45 11.83
C LYS A 177 9.65 34.32 13.33
N GLU A 178 8.45 34.62 13.80
CA GLU A 178 8.09 34.52 15.22
C GLU A 178 8.09 33.08 15.73
N ARG A 179 7.78 32.11 14.86
CA ARG A 179 7.67 30.70 15.21
C ARG A 179 8.82 29.84 14.68
N LEU A 180 9.97 30.45 14.35
CA LEU A 180 11.09 29.75 13.71
C LEU A 180 11.57 28.54 14.53
N GLU A 181 11.71 28.69 15.85
CA GLU A 181 12.14 27.60 16.75
C GLU A 181 11.11 26.47 16.79
N GLU A 182 9.81 26.81 16.80
CA GLU A 182 8.72 25.83 16.80
C GLU A 182 8.68 25.06 15.47
N ILE A 183 8.81 25.76 14.34
CA ILE A 183 8.85 25.17 12.99
C ILE A 183 10.04 24.23 12.87
N GLN A 184 11.20 24.63 13.38
CA GLN A 184 12.41 23.81 13.36
C GLN A 184 12.24 22.55 14.22
N ALA A 185 11.73 22.69 15.45
CA ALA A 185 11.46 21.56 16.33
C ALA A 185 10.44 20.58 15.71
N ALA A 186 9.40 21.12 15.07
CA ALA A 186 8.41 20.31 14.37
C ALA A 186 9.03 19.56 13.17
N ALA A 187 9.85 20.23 12.36
CA ALA A 187 10.56 19.62 11.24
C ALA A 187 11.52 18.51 11.69
N ASP A 188 12.29 18.74 12.75
CA ASP A 188 13.22 17.78 13.35
C ASP A 188 12.49 16.55 13.93
N ALA A 189 11.24 16.73 14.37
CA ALA A 189 10.42 15.65 14.94
C ALA A 189 9.75 14.74 13.88
N LEU A 190 9.56 15.22 12.64
CA LEU A 190 8.80 14.51 11.61
C LEU A 190 9.33 13.10 11.33
N SER A 191 8.42 12.14 11.29
CA SER A 191 8.67 10.84 10.66
C SER A 191 8.41 10.90 9.14
N LEU A 192 8.93 9.92 8.41
CA LEU A 192 8.63 9.77 6.98
C LEU A 192 7.12 9.65 6.73
N MET A 193 6.42 8.86 7.55
CA MET A 193 4.98 8.69 7.46
C MET A 193 4.28 10.05 7.57
N GLN A 194 4.64 10.88 8.54
CA GLN A 194 4.04 12.20 8.72
C GLN A 194 4.35 13.16 7.56
N VAL A 195 5.53 13.08 6.95
CA VAL A 195 5.82 13.87 5.73
C VAL A 195 4.86 13.48 4.61
N TYR A 196 4.68 12.18 4.35
CA TYR A 196 3.74 11.73 3.32
C TYR A 196 2.28 12.05 3.68
N GLU A 197 1.86 11.93 4.93
CA GLU A 197 0.52 12.37 5.36
C GLU A 197 0.30 13.87 5.11
N ASN A 198 1.32 14.70 5.37
CA ASN A 198 1.24 16.14 5.09
C ASN A 198 1.13 16.43 3.58
N LEU A 199 1.64 15.54 2.73
CA LEU A 199 1.47 15.59 1.27
C LEU A 199 0.10 15.09 0.82
N GLY A 200 -0.69 14.49 1.71
CA GLY A 200 -2.05 14.00 1.46
C GLY A 200 -2.18 12.49 1.31
N TYR A 201 -1.11 11.72 1.55
CA TYR A 201 -1.20 10.26 1.58
C TYR A 201 -2.02 9.80 2.78
N VAL A 202 -2.79 8.73 2.59
CA VAL A 202 -3.56 8.07 3.64
C VAL A 202 -3.09 6.63 3.70
N PHE A 203 -2.78 6.17 4.91
CA PHE A 203 -2.28 4.83 5.15
C PHE A 203 -3.31 3.99 5.88
N ASP A 204 -3.31 2.68 5.61
CA ASP A 204 -4.20 1.72 6.25
C ASP A 204 -3.34 0.69 7.00
N SER A 205 -3.31 0.83 8.33
CA SER A 205 -2.54 -0.06 9.20
C SER A 205 -3.18 -1.44 9.37
N THR A 206 -4.41 -1.65 8.89
CA THR A 206 -5.09 -2.95 8.93
C THR A 206 -4.63 -3.88 7.81
N LEU A 207 -4.05 -3.33 6.74
CA LEU A 207 -3.48 -4.10 5.64
C LEU A 207 -2.23 -4.85 6.07
N LYS A 208 -1.96 -6.00 5.47
CA LYS A 208 -0.68 -6.69 5.67
C LYS A 208 0.45 -5.87 5.02
N ALA A 209 1.44 -5.48 5.81
CA ALA A 209 2.62 -4.82 5.26
C ALA A 209 3.51 -5.83 4.53
N GLU A 210 3.79 -5.57 3.25
CA GLU A 210 4.72 -6.35 2.43
C GLU A 210 5.80 -5.40 1.89
N LYS A 211 7.06 -5.74 2.13
CA LYS A 211 8.18 -4.90 1.67
C LYS A 211 8.35 -5.05 0.16
N PRO A 212 8.56 -3.95 -0.58
CA PRO A 212 8.90 -4.03 -1.99
C PRO A 212 10.30 -4.64 -2.15
N LEU A 213 10.35 -5.87 -2.63
CA LEU A 213 11.59 -6.57 -2.97
C LEU A 213 11.78 -6.62 -4.49
N ARG A 214 12.98 -6.97 -4.95
CA ARG A 214 13.23 -7.18 -6.38
C ARG A 214 12.29 -8.28 -6.90
N GLY A 215 11.54 -7.96 -7.96
CA GLY A 215 10.54 -8.86 -8.55
C GLY A 215 9.11 -8.60 -8.08
N VAL A 216 8.88 -7.67 -7.15
CA VAL A 216 7.54 -7.23 -6.77
C VAL A 216 6.92 -6.35 -7.85
N ILE A 217 5.66 -6.64 -8.18
CA ILE A 217 4.80 -5.76 -8.96
C ILE A 217 4.02 -4.84 -8.01
N ALA A 218 3.94 -3.56 -8.36
CA ALA A 218 3.17 -2.57 -7.62
C ALA A 218 2.53 -1.59 -8.61
N MET A 219 1.43 -0.95 -8.19
CA MET A 219 0.85 0.14 -8.99
C MET A 219 1.70 1.39 -8.88
N ALA A 220 1.89 2.07 -10.01
CA ALA A 220 2.55 3.36 -10.04
C ALA A 220 1.54 4.48 -9.69
N ASN A 221 1.99 5.46 -8.90
CA ASN A 221 1.25 6.69 -8.63
C ASN A 221 2.08 7.92 -9.00
N ALA A 222 1.38 9.05 -9.17
CA ALA A 222 1.97 10.38 -9.39
C ALA A 222 1.77 11.29 -8.16
N GLY A 223 1.29 10.74 -7.06
CA GLY A 223 0.83 11.46 -5.88
C GLY A 223 -0.24 10.67 -5.10
N PRO A 224 -0.75 11.23 -4.00
CA PRO A 224 -1.74 10.56 -3.15
C PRO A 224 -3.02 10.14 -3.89
N ASN A 225 -3.42 8.89 -3.74
CA ASN A 225 -4.64 8.31 -4.33
C ASN A 225 -4.73 8.47 -5.86
N THR A 226 -3.58 8.44 -6.52
CA THR A 226 -3.47 8.54 -7.99
C THR A 226 -2.97 7.25 -8.63
N ASN A 227 -3.19 6.09 -7.99
CA ASN A 227 -2.87 4.80 -8.61
C ASN A 227 -3.72 4.66 -9.87
N GLY A 228 -3.12 4.97 -11.02
CA GLY A 228 -3.64 4.54 -12.30
C GLY A 228 -3.33 3.06 -12.45
N SER A 229 -4.14 2.34 -13.22
CA SER A 229 -3.82 0.96 -13.62
C SER A 229 -2.66 0.90 -14.63
N GLN A 230 -1.62 1.72 -14.43
CA GLN A 230 -0.38 1.77 -15.20
C GLN A 230 0.63 0.77 -14.64
#